data_AF-A0AAU2AL75-F1
#
_entry.id   AF-A0AAU2AL75-F1
#
_cell.length_a   1.000
_cell.length_b   1.000
_cell.length_c   1.000
_cell.angle_alpha   90.00
_cell.angle_beta   90.00
_cell.angle_gamma   90.00
#
_symmetry.space_group_name_H-M   'P 1'
#
loop_
_entity.id
_entity.type
_entity.pdbx_description
1 polymer ?
#
loop_
_entity_poly.entity_id
_entity_poly.type
_entity_poly.pdbx_seq_one_letter_code
_entity_poly.pdbx_strand_id
1 'polypeptide(L)'
;MTAWLRGTTLASGLALIAFGLYGLLTDSYITAPAQIITWGVGALILHDGVWLPLLCLVGARLARGPVLRGWLIVVAAVTAVGLPAVLRAGDDHGNPSLLPLPYLRNWLSALAATAALALLAGLVRRWRRSRPVSRPERREDRS
;
A
#
# COMPACT_ATOMS: atom_id res chain seq x y z
N MET A 1 -3.08 13.08 -26.61
CA MET A 1 -3.37 13.44 -25.21
C MET A 1 -2.50 12.71 -24.18
N THR A 2 -2.11 11.45 -24.39
CA THR A 2 -1.28 10.66 -23.46
C THR A 2 0.17 11.16 -23.33
N ALA A 3 0.78 11.70 -24.39
CA ALA A 3 2.15 12.22 -24.34
C ALA A 3 2.29 13.46 -23.45
N TRP A 4 1.32 14.39 -23.51
CA TRP A 4 1.29 15.58 -22.67
C TRP A 4 1.09 15.22 -21.19
N LEU A 5 0.14 14.33 -20.88
CA LEU A 5 -0.05 13.83 -19.50
C LEU A 5 1.19 13.13 -18.95
N ARG A 6 1.88 12.34 -19.78
CA ARG A 6 3.14 11.70 -19.39
C ARG A 6 4.24 12.73 -19.15
N GLY A 7 4.39 13.68 -20.06
CA GLY A 7 5.38 14.75 -19.95
C GLY A 7 5.16 15.60 -18.71
N THR A 8 3.92 16.01 -18.44
CA THR A 8 3.61 16.80 -17.24
C THR A 8 3.84 16.00 -15.96
N THR A 9 3.38 14.75 -15.89
CA THR A 9 3.61 13.90 -14.71
C THR A 9 5.10 13.71 -14.44
N LEU A 10 5.89 13.46 -15.49
CA LEU A 10 7.33 13.27 -15.38
C LEU A 10 8.02 14.56 -14.94
N ALA A 11 7.69 15.69 -15.56
CA ALA A 11 8.24 17.00 -15.20
C ALA A 11 7.88 17.38 -13.77
N SER A 12 6.63 17.18 -13.33
CA SER A 12 6.19 17.43 -11.96
C SER A 12 6.93 16.55 -10.95
N GLY A 13 7.12 15.26 -11.26
CA GLY A 13 7.88 14.35 -10.42
C GLY A 13 9.34 14.79 -10.26
N LEU A 14 10.00 15.11 -11.38
CA LEU A 14 11.37 15.64 -11.38
C LEU A 14 11.48 16.97 -10.62
N ALA A 15 10.53 17.88 -10.78
CA ALA A 15 10.51 19.14 -10.07
C ALA A 15 10.37 18.95 -8.56
N LEU A 16 9.50 18.04 -8.11
CA LEU A 16 9.36 17.72 -6.69
C LEU A 16 10.62 17.08 -6.10
N ILE A 17 11.25 16.15 -6.83
CA ILE A 17 12.52 15.54 -6.41
C ILE A 17 13.62 16.59 -6.31
N ALA A 18 13.74 17.46 -7.31
CA ALA A 18 14.75 18.53 -7.32
C ALA A 18 14.52 19.52 -6.17
N PHE A 19 13.27 19.90 -5.91
CA PHE A 19 12.92 20.78 -4.80
C PHE A 19 13.25 20.15 -3.43
N GLY A 20 12.92 18.87 -3.24
CA GLY A 20 13.27 18.14 -2.03
C GLY A 20 14.78 18.00 -1.83
N LEU A 21 15.52 17.72 -2.91
CA LEU A 21 16.98 17.62 -2.87
C LEU A 21 17.64 18.98 -2.61
N TYR A 22 17.10 20.05 -3.17
CA TYR A 22 17.54 21.41 -2.90
C TYR A 22 17.36 21.76 -1.43
N GLY A 23 16.17 21.55 -0.85
CA GLY A 23 15.93 21.73 0.57
C GLY A 23 16.88 20.88 1.43
N LEU A 24 17.05 19.60 1.08
CA LEU A 24 17.93 18.69 1.80
C LEU A 24 19.40 19.18 1.85
N LEU A 25 19.89 19.82 0.79
CA LEU A 25 21.29 20.23 0.65
C LEU A 25 21.56 21.67 1.11
N THR A 26 20.54 22.53 1.12
CA THR A 26 20.69 23.96 1.43
C THR A 26 20.14 24.37 2.79
N ASP A 27 19.31 23.53 3.42
CA ASP A 27 18.74 23.84 4.73
C ASP A 27 19.79 23.64 5.83
N SER A 28 20.07 24.71 6.57
CA SER A 28 21.06 24.74 7.65
C SER A 28 20.64 23.91 8.88
N TYR A 29 19.36 23.54 9.01
CA TYR A 29 18.89 22.64 10.06
C TYR A 29 19.26 21.17 9.81
N ILE A 30 19.68 20.83 8.59
CA ILE A 30 20.01 19.45 8.20
C ILE A 30 21.50 19.24 8.35
N THR A 31 21.88 18.60 9.46
CA THR A 31 23.29 18.39 9.82
C THR A 31 23.94 17.20 9.11
N ALA A 32 23.15 16.27 8.56
CA ALA A 32 23.65 15.03 7.96
C ALA A 32 22.91 14.64 6.65
N PRO A 33 22.97 15.45 5.59
CA PRO A 33 22.24 15.21 4.34
C PRO A 33 22.65 13.90 3.65
N ALA A 34 23.95 13.55 3.70
CA ALA A 34 24.46 12.31 3.11
C ALA A 34 23.81 11.06 3.75
N GLN A 35 23.63 11.05 5.07
CA GLN A 35 23.01 9.92 5.77
C GLN A 35 21.53 9.76 5.39
N ILE A 36 20.82 10.87 5.21
CA ILE A 36 19.42 10.87 4.75
C ILE A 36 19.33 10.32 3.33
N ILE A 37 20.22 10.73 2.43
CA ILE A 37 20.27 10.21 1.05
C ILE A 37 20.56 8.70 1.07
N THR A 38 21.56 8.25 1.82
CA THR A 38 21.90 6.82 1.92
C THR A 38 20.72 6.01 2.44
N TRP A 39 20.03 6.51 3.47
CA TRP A 39 18.84 5.85 4.00
C TRP A 39 17.69 5.84 2.99
N GLY A 40 17.43 6.96 2.32
CA GLY A 40 16.37 7.07 1.30
C GLY A 40 16.60 6.16 0.09
N VAL A 41 17.83 6.12 -0.43
CA VAL A 41 18.20 5.21 -1.53
C VAL A 41 18.12 3.76 -1.07
N GLY A 42 18.61 3.45 0.14
CA GLY A 42 18.51 2.11 0.71
C GLY A 42 17.05 1.65 0.86
N ALA A 43 16.17 2.52 1.34
CA ALA A 43 14.74 2.26 1.46
C ALA A 43 14.08 2.03 0.09
N LEU A 44 14.45 2.82 -0.93
CA LEU A 44 13.93 2.64 -2.30
C LEU A 44 14.35 1.28 -2.89
N ILE A 45 15.63 0.91 -2.76
CA ILE A 45 16.14 -0.38 -3.24
C ILE A 45 15.44 -1.53 -2.51
N LEU A 46 15.30 -1.44 -1.20
CA LEU A 46 14.63 -2.49 -0.42
C LEU A 46 13.15 -2.62 -0.81
N HIS A 47 12.45 -1.49 -0.99
CA HIS A 47 11.04 -1.47 -1.33
C HIS A 47 10.78 -1.98 -2.76
N ASP A 48 11.45 -1.40 -3.76
CA ASP A 48 11.18 -1.68 -5.18
C ASP A 48 11.92 -2.92 -5.68
N GLY A 49 13.10 -3.19 -5.14
CA GLY A 49 13.95 -4.31 -5.54
C GLY A 49 13.63 -5.63 -4.83
N VAL A 50 13.11 -5.58 -3.59
CA VAL A 50 12.89 -6.80 -2.78
C VAL A 50 11.43 -6.95 -2.38
N TRP A 51 10.86 -5.94 -1.73
CA TRP A 51 9.52 -6.03 -1.13
C TRP A 51 8.42 -6.21 -2.18
N LEU A 52 8.38 -5.34 -3.19
CA LEU A 52 7.41 -5.38 -4.28
C LEU A 52 7.45 -6.70 -5.08
N PRO A 53 8.62 -7.17 -5.54
CA PRO A 53 8.72 -8.44 -6.26
C PRO A 53 8.26 -9.64 -5.43
N LEU A 54 8.64 -9.68 -4.15
CA LEU A 54 8.25 -10.75 -3.23
C LEU A 54 6.72 -10.75 -3.02
N LEU A 55 6.13 -9.58 -2.83
CA LEU A 55 4.68 -9.42 -2.74
C LEU A 55 3.93 -9.86 -4.00
N CYS A 56 4.43 -9.46 -5.16
CA CYS A 56 3.89 -9.89 -6.45
C CYS A 56 3.98 -11.41 -6.61
N LEU A 57 5.11 -12.02 -6.22
CA LEU A 57 5.31 -13.46 -6.28
C LEU A 57 4.35 -14.22 -5.34
N VAL A 58 4.20 -13.75 -4.11
CA VAL A 58 3.26 -14.28 -3.11
C VAL A 58 1.83 -14.17 -3.64
N GLY A 59 1.43 -12.99 -4.13
CA GLY A 59 0.10 -12.77 -4.73
C GLY A 59 -0.15 -13.58 -6.00
N ALA A 60 0.88 -13.85 -6.79
CA ALA A 60 0.79 -14.72 -7.96
C ALA A 60 0.55 -16.19 -7.57
N ARG A 61 1.25 -16.69 -6.54
CA ARG A 61 1.18 -18.11 -6.11
C ARG A 61 0.02 -18.44 -5.19
N LEU A 62 -0.30 -17.58 -4.23
CA LEU A 62 -1.24 -17.91 -3.15
C LEU A 62 -2.68 -17.45 -3.44
N ALA A 63 -2.87 -16.42 -4.26
CA ALA A 63 -4.17 -15.79 -4.37
C ALA A 63 -4.99 -16.27 -5.59
N ARG A 64 -6.02 -17.09 -5.32
CA ARG A 64 -6.98 -17.62 -6.31
C ARG A 64 -8.06 -16.63 -6.76
N GLY A 65 -7.82 -15.32 -6.63
CA GLY A 65 -8.75 -14.28 -7.05
C GLY A 65 -8.32 -12.87 -6.65
N PRO A 66 -8.85 -11.82 -7.31
CA PRO A 66 -8.37 -10.44 -7.13
C PRO A 66 -8.64 -9.87 -5.73
N VAL A 67 -9.64 -10.38 -5.00
CA VAL A 67 -9.92 -9.94 -3.62
C VAL A 67 -8.79 -10.37 -2.68
N LEU A 68 -8.38 -11.64 -2.75
CA LEU A 68 -7.27 -12.15 -1.94
C LEU A 68 -5.94 -11.48 -2.32
N ARG A 69 -5.72 -11.22 -3.62
CA ARG A 69 -4.56 -10.45 -4.09
C ARG A 69 -4.54 -9.04 -3.51
N GLY A 70 -5.65 -8.31 -3.62
CA GLY A 70 -5.77 -6.96 -3.08
C GLY A 70 -5.58 -6.92 -1.57
N TRP A 71 -6.16 -7.88 -0.84
CA TRP A 71 -5.99 -7.95 0.61
C TRP A 71 -4.54 -8.23 1.03
N LEU A 72 -3.83 -9.14 0.35
CA LEU A 72 -2.41 -9.39 0.63
C LEU A 72 -1.55 -8.15 0.43
N ILE A 73 -1.86 -7.32 -0.58
CA ILE A 73 -1.19 -6.03 -0.80
C ILE A 73 -1.46 -5.08 0.38
N VAL A 74 -2.71 -4.99 0.83
CA VAL A 74 -3.09 -4.14 1.98
C VAL A 74 -2.38 -4.60 3.25
N VAL A 75 -2.38 -5.91 3.54
CA VAL A 75 -1.69 -6.48 4.71
C VAL A 75 -0.21 -6.13 4.68
N ALA A 76 0.43 -6.26 3.53
CA ALA A 76 1.85 -5.97 3.42
C ALA A 76 2.17 -4.48 3.54
N ALA A 77 1.32 -3.59 3.02
CA ALA A 77 1.45 -2.15 3.21
C ALA A 77 1.28 -1.75 4.69
N VAL A 78 0.23 -2.27 5.35
CA VAL A 78 -0.01 -2.04 6.79
C VAL A 78 1.14 -2.61 7.62
N THR A 79 1.70 -3.75 7.24
CA THR A 79 2.87 -4.34 7.92
C THR A 79 4.12 -3.50 7.71
N ALA A 80 4.42 -3.07 6.49
CA ALA A 80 5.60 -2.24 6.21
C ALA A 80 5.62 -0.94 7.03
N VAL A 81 4.44 -0.33 7.25
CA VAL A 81 4.31 0.92 8.03
C VAL A 81 4.19 0.64 9.53
N GLY A 82 3.43 -0.37 9.94
CA GLY A 82 3.12 -0.64 11.35
C GLY A 82 4.19 -1.45 12.09
N LEU A 83 4.89 -2.35 11.39
CA LEU A 83 5.86 -3.26 12.00
C LEU A 83 7.02 -2.52 12.68
N PRO A 84 7.65 -1.47 12.09
CA PRO A 84 8.70 -0.73 12.76
C PRO A 84 8.26 -0.14 14.11
N ALA A 85 7.03 0.39 14.18
CA ALA A 85 6.48 0.94 15.42
C ALA A 85 6.21 -0.15 16.48
N VAL A 86 5.78 -1.34 16.05
CA VAL A 86 5.61 -2.49 16.94
C VAL A 86 6.96 -3.00 17.46
N LEU A 87 7.97 -3.09 16.59
CA LEU A 87 9.32 -3.53 16.96
C LEU A 87 10.03 -2.53 17.88
N ARG A 88 9.70 -1.25 17.76
CA ARG A 88 10.20 -0.16 18.62
C ARG A 88 9.30 0.11 19.84
N ALA A 89 8.30 -0.73 20.08
CA ALA A 89 7.40 -0.54 21.22
C ALA A 89 8.19 -0.62 22.54
N GLY A 90 8.06 0.41 23.37
CA GLY A 90 8.78 0.53 24.65
C GLY A 90 10.12 1.26 24.57
N ASP A 91 10.55 1.67 23.37
CA ASP A 91 11.75 2.49 23.17
C ASP A 91 11.34 3.91 22.73
N ASP A 92 11.25 4.80 23.72
CA ASP A 92 10.74 6.17 23.58
C ASP A 92 11.82 7.17 23.13
N HIS A 93 13.11 6.78 23.10
CA HIS A 93 14.24 7.65 22.75
C HIS A 93 14.17 9.07 23.37
N GLY A 94 13.57 9.19 24.56
CA GLY A 94 13.38 10.48 25.23
C GLY A 94 12.31 11.40 24.65
N ASN A 95 11.38 10.90 23.82
CA ASN A 95 10.21 11.65 23.37
C ASN A 95 8.97 11.36 24.24
N PRO A 96 8.68 12.20 25.26
CA PRO A 96 7.59 11.97 26.21
C PRO A 96 6.18 12.11 25.59
N SER A 97 6.08 12.58 24.35
CA SER A 97 4.81 12.70 23.62
C SER A 97 4.39 11.42 22.90
N LEU A 98 5.26 10.39 22.86
CA LEU A 98 4.87 9.05 22.43
C LEU A 98 3.97 8.45 23.50
N LEU A 99 2.65 8.56 23.31
CA LEU A 99 1.70 7.86 24.16
C LEU A 99 2.08 6.36 24.18
N PRO A 100 2.05 5.69 25.36
CA PRO A 100 2.25 4.26 25.48
C PRO A 100 1.03 3.54 24.88
N LEU A 101 0.95 3.57 23.55
CA LEU A 101 -0.06 2.86 22.79
C LEU A 101 0.36 1.40 22.72
N PRO A 102 -0.59 0.46 22.89
CA PRO A 102 -0.32 -0.94 22.64
C PRO A 102 -0.24 -1.17 21.12
N TYR A 103 0.89 -0.81 20.52
CA TYR A 103 1.14 -0.85 19.07
C TYR A 103 0.86 -2.23 18.49
N LEU A 104 1.27 -3.28 19.18
CA LEU A 104 0.98 -4.66 18.77
C LEU A 104 -0.52 -4.93 18.67
N ARG A 105 -1.29 -4.54 19.70
CA ARG A 105 -2.74 -4.71 19.72
C ARG A 105 -3.39 -3.93 18.59
N ASN A 106 -2.99 -2.68 18.40
CA ASN A 106 -3.58 -1.83 17.36
C ASN A 106 -3.24 -2.34 15.95
N TRP A 107 -2.02 -2.84 15.74
CA TRP A 107 -1.61 -3.45 14.48
C TRP A 107 -2.42 -4.73 14.18
N LEU A 108 -2.56 -5.63 15.16
CA LEU A 108 -3.39 -6.83 15.01
C LEU A 108 -4.86 -6.49 14.74
N SER A 109 -5.41 -5.47 15.42
CA SER A 109 -6.77 -4.98 15.17
C SER A 109 -6.94 -4.45 13.75
N ALA A 110 -5.95 -3.71 13.22
CA ALA A 110 -5.98 -3.22 11.84
C ALA A 110 -5.93 -4.38 10.82
N LEU A 111 -5.10 -5.40 11.06
CA LEU A 111 -5.07 -6.61 10.23
C LEU A 111 -6.40 -7.37 10.28
N ALA A 112 -6.99 -7.52 11.46
CA ALA A 112 -8.30 -8.16 11.62
C ALA A 112 -9.40 -7.40 10.88
N ALA A 113 -9.41 -6.07 10.99
CA ALA A 113 -10.39 -5.21 10.30
C ALA A 113 -10.27 -5.32 8.78
N THR A 114 -9.05 -5.28 8.23
CA THR A 114 -8.83 -5.42 6.78
C THR A 114 -9.19 -6.83 6.28
N ALA A 115 -8.94 -7.87 7.07
CA ALA A 115 -9.36 -9.23 6.78
C ALA A 115 -10.89 -9.37 6.72
N ALA A 116 -11.60 -8.78 7.69
CA ALA A 116 -13.06 -8.77 7.71
C ALA A 116 -13.64 -8.08 6.46
N LEU A 117 -13.09 -6.93 6.07
CA LEU A 117 -13.50 -6.23 4.84
C LEU A 117 -13.24 -7.05 3.58
N ALA A 118 -12.09 -7.74 3.49
CA ALA A 118 -11.79 -8.62 2.37
C ALA A 118 -12.76 -9.81 2.26
N LEU A 119 -13.12 -10.41 3.41
CA LEU A 119 -14.12 -11.48 3.46
C LEU A 119 -15.49 -10.99 3.00
N LEU A 120 -15.95 -9.83 3.49
CA LEU A 120 -17.20 -9.22 3.06
C LEU A 120 -17.21 -8.93 1.55
N ALA A 121 -16.14 -8.35 1.02
CA ALA A 121 -16.00 -8.11 -0.42
C ALA A 121 -16.02 -9.41 -1.23
N GLY A 122 -15.38 -10.47 -0.74
CA GLY A 122 -15.42 -11.80 -1.33
C GLY A 122 -16.83 -12.39 -1.37
N LEU A 123 -17.57 -12.27 -0.26
CA LEU A 123 -18.94 -12.76 -0.12
C LEU A 123 -19.89 -12.02 -1.07
N VAL A 124 -19.85 -10.69 -1.08
CA VAL A 124 -20.65 -9.85 -2.00
C VAL A 124 -20.38 -10.22 -3.46
N ARG A 125 -19.11 -10.44 -3.81
CA ARG A 125 -18.71 -10.79 -5.19
C ARG A 125 -19.16 -12.19 -5.58
N ARG A 126 -19.15 -13.16 -4.66
CA ARG A 126 -19.74 -14.49 -4.86
C ARG A 126 -21.24 -14.38 -5.08
N TRP A 127 -21.93 -13.63 -4.24
CA TRP A 127 -23.38 -13.45 -4.30
C TRP A 127 -23.84 -12.78 -5.61
N ARG A 128 -23.10 -11.77 -6.09
CA ARG A 128 -23.36 -11.12 -7.38
C ARG A 128 -23.15 -12.05 -8.58
N ARG A 129 -22.16 -12.97 -8.52
CA ARG A 129 -21.92 -13.96 -9.59
C ARG A 129 -22.96 -15.06 -9.65
N SER A 130 -23.63 -15.35 -8.53
CA SER A 130 -24.69 -16.35 -8.45
C SER A 130 -26.06 -15.84 -8.87
N ARG A 131 -26.23 -14.55 -9.21
CA ARG A 131 -27.50 -14.05 -9.73
C ARG A 131 -27.67 -14.50 -11.18
N PRO A 132 -28.63 -15.39 -11.49
CA PRO A 132 -28.93 -15.72 -12.88
C PRO A 132 -29.39 -14.44 -13.57
N VAL A 133 -28.77 -14.09 -14.70
CA VAL A 133 -29.35 -13.13 -15.61
C VAL A 133 -30.65 -13.78 -16.10
N SER A 134 -31.78 -13.33 -15.58
CA SER A 134 -33.09 -13.68 -16.13
C SER A 134 -33.08 -13.25 -17.59
N ARG A 135 -32.79 -14.20 -18.48
CA ARG A 135 -32.82 -14.00 -19.93
C ARG A 135 -34.27 -13.66 -20.25
N PRO A 136 -34.60 -12.46 -20.76
CA PRO A 136 -35.97 -12.19 -21.17
C PRO A 136 -36.29 -13.20 -22.26
N GLU A 137 -37.27 -14.04 -21.95
CA GLU A 137 -37.81 -15.04 -22.86
C GLU A 137 -38.18 -14.32 -24.14
N ARG A 138 -37.45 -14.64 -25.22
CA ARG A 138 -37.73 -14.14 -26.57
C ARG A 138 -39.12 -14.68 -26.89
N ARG A 139 -40.13 -13.85 -26.67
CA ARG A 139 -41.52 -14.07 -27.09
C ARG A 139 -41.50 -14.08 -28.61
N GLU A 140 -41.31 -15.28 -29.12
CA GLU A 140 -41.42 -15.63 -30.53
C GLU A 140 -42.91 -15.65 -30.84
N ASP A 141 -43.52 -14.46 -30.91
CA ASP A 141 -44.83 -14.30 -31.54
C ASP A 141 -44.62 -14.41 -33.05
N ARG A 142 -44.64 -15.66 -33.50
CA ARG A 142 -45.10 -16.01 -34.84
C ARG A 142 -46.63 -15.94 -34.83
N SER A 143 -47.18 -14.97 -35.55
CA SER A 143 -48.50 -15.08 -36.19
C SER A 143 -48.56 -14.10 -37.35
#